data_AF-F3C9I0-F1
#
_entry.id   AF-F3C9I0-F1
#
_cell.length_a   1.000
_cell.length_b   1.000
_cell.length_c   1.000
_cell.angle_alpha   90.00
_cell.angle_beta   90.00
_cell.angle_gamma   90.00
#
_symmetry.space_group_name_H-M   'P 1'
#
loop_
_entity.id
_entity.type
_entity.pdbx_description
1 polymer ?
#
loop_
_entity_poly.entity_id
_entity_poly.type
_entity_poly.pdbx_seq_one_letter_code
_entity_poly.pdbx_strand_id
1 'polypeptide(L)'
;MNPEHAQKLARRFVELPLEKRRLFLDGMRKENMDFSLFPIPSCAGLAERDGLSYAQQRMWFLWQLDPHSAAYNLPMSVCLNGPLELPLLERAFSALVERHESLRTTFGQEGDRAFQRVASPTPVSIRLID
;
A
#
# COMPACT_ATOMS: atom_id res chain seq x y z
N MET A 1 -22.31 6.96 2.17
CA MET A 1 -22.12 5.58 1.64
C MET A 1 -21.85 4.66 2.82
N ASN A 2 -22.46 3.48 2.88
CA ASN A 2 -22.16 2.49 3.92
C ASN A 2 -20.68 2.04 3.77
N PRO A 3 -19.84 2.07 4.84
CA PRO A 3 -18.44 1.65 4.79
C PRO A 3 -18.22 0.27 4.17
N GLU A 4 -19.14 -0.68 4.43
CA GLU A 4 -19.05 -2.03 3.87
C GLU A 4 -19.23 -2.06 2.35
N HIS A 5 -20.10 -1.19 1.81
CA HIS A 5 -20.32 -1.09 0.37
C HIS A 5 -19.09 -0.50 -0.34
N ALA A 6 -18.48 0.53 0.25
CA ALA A 6 -17.24 1.13 -0.24
C ALA A 6 -16.11 0.10 -0.31
N GLN A 7 -15.98 -0.72 0.73
CA GLN A 7 -14.96 -1.75 0.82
C GLN A 7 -15.15 -2.87 -0.21
N LYS A 8 -16.40 -3.31 -0.44
CA LYS A 8 -16.73 -4.31 -1.48
C LYS A 8 -16.38 -3.79 -2.88
N LEU A 9 -16.72 -2.54 -3.18
CA LEU A 9 -16.40 -1.90 -4.46
C LEU A 9 -14.89 -1.74 -4.66
N ALA A 10 -14.17 -1.31 -3.63
CA ALA A 10 -12.71 -1.18 -3.68
C ALA A 10 -12.03 -2.54 -3.93
N ARG A 11 -12.48 -3.60 -3.26
CA ARG A 11 -11.96 -4.96 -3.48
C ARG A 11 -12.22 -5.43 -4.91
N ARG A 12 -13.45 -5.26 -5.39
CA ARG A 12 -13.82 -5.62 -6.77
C ARG A 12 -12.95 -4.89 -7.79
N PHE A 13 -12.62 -3.61 -7.57
CA PHE A 13 -11.73 -2.86 -8.45
C PHE A 13 -10.35 -3.53 -8.64
N VAL A 14 -9.77 -4.05 -7.56
CA VAL A 14 -8.45 -4.71 -7.61
C VAL A 14 -8.51 -6.07 -8.30
N GLU A 15 -9.59 -6.81 -8.13
CA GLU A 15 -9.81 -8.11 -8.78
C GLU A 15 -10.12 -8.00 -10.28
N LEU A 16 -10.48 -6.81 -10.78
CA LEU A 16 -10.74 -6.60 -12.20
C LEU A 16 -9.44 -6.63 -13.04
N PRO A 17 -9.49 -7.22 -14.25
CA PRO A 17 -8.43 -7.08 -15.25
C PRO A 17 -8.09 -5.61 -15.53
N LEU A 18 -6.81 -5.32 -15.80
CA LEU A 18 -6.32 -3.94 -16.00
C LEU A 18 -7.13 -3.14 -17.02
N GLU A 19 -7.51 -3.77 -18.13
CA GLU A 19 -8.33 -3.16 -19.19
C GLU A 19 -9.73 -2.72 -18.71
N LYS A 20 -10.31 -3.43 -17.73
CA LYS A 20 -11.65 -3.15 -17.19
C LYS A 20 -11.64 -2.12 -16.06
N ARG A 21 -10.49 -1.90 -15.43
CA ARG A 21 -10.35 -0.92 -14.34
C ARG A 21 -10.67 0.50 -14.80
N ARG A 22 -10.27 0.89 -16.02
CA ARG A 22 -10.60 2.21 -16.58
C ARG A 22 -12.10 2.41 -16.72
N LEU A 23 -12.81 1.43 -17.30
CA LEU A 23 -14.27 1.46 -17.44
C LEU A 23 -14.97 1.55 -16.07
N PHE A 24 -14.44 0.85 -15.06
CA PHE A 24 -14.94 0.92 -13.70
C PHE A 24 -14.81 2.32 -13.10
N LEU A 25 -13.62 2.95 -13.22
CA LEU A 25 -13.40 4.33 -12.76
C LEU A 25 -14.30 5.32 -13.50
N ASP A 26 -14.48 5.14 -14.82
CA ASP A 26 -15.34 5.99 -15.64
C ASP A 26 -16.81 5.86 -15.23
N GLY A 27 -17.26 4.65 -14.88
CA GLY A 27 -18.58 4.38 -14.33
C GLY A 27 -18.82 5.10 -13.00
N MET A 28 -17.87 5.01 -12.06
CA MET A 28 -18.00 5.70 -10.76
C MET A 28 -18.07 7.23 -10.91
N ARG A 29 -17.30 7.81 -11.84
CA ARG A 29 -17.39 9.25 -12.10
C ARG A 29 -18.77 9.66 -12.61
N LYS A 30 -19.43 8.83 -13.43
CA LYS A 30 -20.81 9.08 -13.89
C LYS A 30 -21.83 9.03 -12.75
N GLU A 31 -21.56 8.24 -11.71
CA GLU A 31 -22.38 8.15 -10.50
C GLU A 31 -22.02 9.20 -9.43
N ASN A 32 -21.20 10.21 -9.76
CA ASN A 32 -20.69 11.22 -8.83
C ASN A 32 -19.96 10.62 -7.61
N MET A 33 -19.31 9.47 -7.78
CA MET A 33 -18.54 8.80 -6.74
C MET A 33 -17.04 9.07 -6.92
N ASP A 34 -16.43 9.65 -5.89
CA ASP A 34 -14.98 9.85 -5.84
C ASP A 34 -14.29 8.61 -5.28
N PHE A 35 -13.59 7.88 -6.15
CA PHE A 35 -12.85 6.67 -5.78
C PHE A 35 -11.65 6.96 -4.86
N SER A 36 -11.16 8.20 -4.81
CA SER A 36 -10.04 8.57 -3.92
C SER A 36 -10.42 8.45 -2.44
N LEU A 37 -11.73 8.54 -2.13
CA LEU A 37 -12.28 8.42 -0.78
C LEU A 37 -12.53 6.96 -0.36
N PHE A 38 -12.27 6.00 -1.26
CA PHE A 38 -12.52 4.60 -0.97
C PHE A 38 -11.40 4.04 -0.09
N PRO A 39 -11.72 3.09 0.81
CA PRO A 39 -10.70 2.45 1.61
C PRO A 39 -9.74 1.68 0.70
N ILE A 40 -8.44 1.77 0.98
CA ILE A 40 -7.44 0.98 0.28
C ILE A 40 -7.67 -0.51 0.61
N PRO A 41 -8.04 -1.34 -0.38
CA PRO A 41 -8.29 -2.77 -0.14
C PRO A 41 -6.96 -3.48 0.15
N SER A 42 -7.01 -4.54 0.97
CA SER A 42 -5.88 -5.45 1.10
C SER A 42 -5.84 -6.35 -0.12
N CYS A 43 -4.64 -6.56 -0.67
CA CYS A 43 -4.41 -7.46 -1.81
C CYS A 43 -3.94 -8.85 -1.37
N ALA A 44 -4.07 -9.18 -0.08
CA ALA A 44 -3.65 -10.48 0.45
C ALA A 44 -4.35 -11.62 -0.32
N GLY A 45 -3.56 -12.56 -0.84
CA GLY A 45 -4.05 -13.73 -1.57
C GLY A 45 -4.50 -13.47 -3.02
N LEU A 46 -4.33 -12.25 -3.57
CA LEU A 46 -4.77 -11.93 -4.94
C LEU A 46 -3.70 -12.12 -6.03
N ALA A 47 -2.43 -12.34 -5.68
CA ALA A 47 -1.33 -12.45 -6.63
C ALA A 47 -0.56 -13.75 -6.46
N GLU A 48 -0.32 -14.47 -7.55
CA GLU A 48 0.75 -15.46 -7.64
C GLU A 48 2.10 -14.74 -7.51
N ARG A 49 2.93 -15.15 -6.55
CA ARG A 49 4.09 -14.37 -6.07
C ARG A 49 5.42 -14.86 -6.64
N ASP A 50 5.44 -15.33 -7.88
CA ASP A 50 6.65 -15.96 -8.44
C ASP A 50 7.74 -14.95 -8.86
N GLY A 51 7.48 -13.64 -8.74
CA GLY A 51 8.48 -12.59 -8.96
C GLY A 51 7.95 -11.19 -8.68
N LEU A 52 8.86 -10.21 -8.80
CA LEU A 52 8.50 -8.79 -8.78
C LEU A 52 7.67 -8.43 -10.02
N SER A 53 6.67 -7.57 -9.85
CA SER A 53 6.03 -6.88 -10.97
C SER A 53 7.04 -6.02 -11.74
N TYR A 54 6.76 -5.71 -13.01
CA TYR A 54 7.62 -4.83 -13.82
C TYR A 54 7.93 -3.48 -13.14
N ALA A 55 6.96 -2.90 -12.43
CA ALA A 55 7.16 -1.66 -11.69
C ALA A 55 8.13 -1.87 -10.51
N GLN A 56 7.98 -2.95 -9.76
CA GLN A 56 8.90 -3.31 -8.68
C GLN A 56 10.30 -3.64 -9.21
N GLN A 57 10.43 -4.36 -10.32
CA GLN A 57 11.73 -4.64 -10.96
C GLN A 57 12.45 -3.35 -11.36
N ARG A 58 11.72 -2.41 -11.98
CA ARG A 58 12.28 -1.09 -12.32
C ARG A 58 12.74 -0.33 -11.07
N MET A 59 11.93 -0.30 -10.01
CA MET A 59 12.31 0.37 -8.77
C MET A 59 13.51 -0.30 -8.11
N TRP A 60 13.57 -1.64 -8.11
CA TRP A 60 14.72 -2.40 -7.61
C TRP A 60 16.00 -2.04 -8.35
N PHE A 61 15.95 -2.02 -9.69
CA PHE A 61 17.09 -1.61 -10.51
C PHE A 61 17.55 -0.16 -10.22
N LEU A 62 16.62 0.79 -10.09
CA LEU A 62 16.97 2.18 -9.76
C LEU A 62 17.58 2.31 -8.36
N TRP A 63 17.07 1.55 -7.38
CA TRP A 63 17.65 1.51 -6.05
C TRP A 63 19.07 0.92 -6.07
N GLN A 64 19.34 -0.10 -6.89
CA GLN A 64 20.70 -0.65 -7.04
C GLN A 64 21.69 0.34 -7.68
N LEU A 65 21.23 1.25 -8.53
CA LEU A 65 22.08 2.28 -9.15
C LEU A 65 22.49 3.39 -8.16
N ASP A 66 21.56 3.80 -7.29
CA ASP A 66 21.83 4.81 -6.25
C ASP A 66 21.04 4.49 -4.97
N PRO A 67 21.59 3.65 -4.06
CA PRO A 67 20.91 3.23 -2.84
C PRO A 67 20.65 4.35 -1.84
N HIS A 68 21.33 5.49 -1.99
CA HIS A 68 21.19 6.66 -1.11
C HIS A 68 20.21 7.70 -1.66
N SER A 69 19.66 7.47 -2.86
CA SER A 69 18.70 8.39 -3.47
C SER A 69 17.41 8.47 -2.67
N ALA A 70 16.94 9.70 -2.44
CA ALA A 70 15.61 9.97 -1.87
C ALA A 70 14.55 10.22 -2.96
N ALA A 71 14.88 10.07 -4.25
CA ALA A 71 14.03 10.50 -5.37
C ALA A 71 12.65 9.80 -5.42
N TYR A 72 12.54 8.62 -4.81
CA TYR A 72 11.30 7.82 -4.76
C TYR A 72 10.66 7.78 -3.36
N ASN A 73 11.16 8.57 -2.43
CA ASN A 73 10.51 8.75 -1.14
C ASN A 73 9.28 9.66 -1.30
N LEU A 74 8.18 9.32 -0.63
CA LEU A 74 6.96 10.12 -0.60
C LEU A 74 6.71 10.65 0.82
N PRO A 75 7.52 11.62 1.30
CA PRO A 75 7.34 12.19 2.63
C PRO A 75 6.00 12.94 2.70
N MET A 76 5.29 12.78 3.81
CA MET A 76 4.06 13.50 4.11
C MET A 76 4.05 13.92 5.58
N SER A 77 3.51 15.09 5.86
CA SER A 77 3.24 15.59 7.20
C SER A 77 1.76 15.92 7.34
N VAL A 78 1.18 15.61 8.50
CA VAL A 78 -0.20 15.97 8.84
C VAL A 78 -0.21 16.73 10.17
N CYS A 79 -1.07 17.72 10.28
CA CYS A 79 -1.33 18.42 11.54
C CYS A 79 -2.59 17.83 12.17
N LEU A 80 -2.46 17.25 13.37
CA LEU A 80 -3.58 16.72 14.14
C LEU A 80 -3.95 17.73 15.22
N ASN A 81 -5.19 18.21 15.19
CA ASN A 81 -5.69 19.16 16.19
C ASN A 81 -6.49 18.40 17.25
N GLY A 82 -6.13 18.58 18.52
CA GLY A 82 -6.80 17.95 19.66
C GLY A 82 -5.90 17.01 20.45
N PRO A 83 -6.47 16.25 21.41
CA PRO A 83 -5.71 15.29 22.20
C PRO A 83 -5.20 14.15 21.30
N LEU A 84 -3.92 13.82 21.42
CA LEU A 84 -3.28 12.70 20.73
C LEU A 84 -2.82 11.65 21.75
N GLU A 85 -3.39 10.46 21.65
CA GLU A 85 -2.94 9.31 22.43
C GLU A 85 -1.96 8.45 21.62
N LEU A 86 -0.67 8.55 21.94
CA LEU A 86 0.39 7.81 21.27
C LEU A 86 0.12 6.30 21.18
N PRO A 87 -0.36 5.60 22.23
CA PRO A 87 -0.64 4.16 22.15
C PRO A 87 -1.75 3.81 21.15
N LEU A 88 -2.74 4.70 20.97
CA LEU A 88 -3.79 4.49 19.97
C LEU A 88 -3.25 4.70 18.55
N LEU A 89 -2.38 5.68 18.37
CA LEU A 89 -1.71 5.92 17.09
C LEU A 89 -0.84 4.72 16.69
N GLU A 90 -0.02 4.21 17.60
CA GLU A 90 0.80 3.00 17.38
C GLU A 90 -0.05 1.78 17.03
N ARG A 91 -1.17 1.57 17.73
CA ARG A 91 -2.13 0.50 17.41
C ARG A 91 -2.74 0.66 16.02
N ALA A 92 -3.09 1.88 15.63
CA ALA A 92 -3.64 2.16 14.30
C ALA A 92 -2.63 1.83 13.19
N PHE A 93 -1.37 2.26 13.33
CA PHE A 93 -0.32 1.91 12.37
C PHE A 93 0.03 0.42 12.38
N SER A 94 0.03 -0.22 13.54
CA SER A 94 0.24 -1.67 13.65
C SER A 94 -0.84 -2.45 12.89
N ALA A 95 -2.11 -2.02 13.00
CA ALA A 95 -3.20 -2.62 12.23
C ALA A 95 -3.05 -2.42 10.71
N LEU A 96 -2.49 -1.29 10.27
CA LEU A 96 -2.17 -1.07 8.85
C LEU A 96 -1.07 -2.03 8.37
N VAL A 97 0.02 -2.20 9.15
CA VAL A 97 1.12 -3.13 8.82
C VAL A 97 0.63 -4.59 8.78
N GLU A 98 -0.24 -4.96 9.71
CA GLU A 98 -0.87 -6.29 9.72
C GLU A 98 -1.70 -6.53 8.46
N ARG A 99 -2.54 -5.55 8.11
CA ARG A 99 -3.46 -5.61 6.97
C ARG A 99 -2.77 -5.57 5.60
N HIS A 100 -1.67 -4.81 5.48
CA HIS A 100 -1.03 -4.49 4.20
C HIS A 100 0.36 -5.13 4.10
N GLU A 101 0.46 -6.19 3.30
CA GLU A 101 1.72 -6.92 3.07
C GLU A 101 2.83 -6.06 2.47
N SER A 102 2.46 -5.07 1.64
CA SER A 102 3.41 -4.15 1.03
C SER A 102 4.24 -3.38 2.07
N LEU A 103 3.66 -3.07 3.24
CA LEU A 103 4.35 -2.36 4.33
C LEU A 103 5.38 -3.24 5.06
N ARG A 104 5.35 -4.55 4.83
CA ARG A 104 6.23 -5.55 5.44
C ARG A 104 6.92 -6.42 4.39
N THR A 105 7.02 -5.91 3.16
CA THR A 105 7.72 -6.58 2.06
C THR A 105 9.11 -5.98 1.90
N THR A 106 10.10 -6.85 1.85
CA THR A 106 11.49 -6.52 1.52
C THR A 106 11.85 -7.13 0.17
N PHE A 107 12.82 -6.53 -0.53
CA PHE A 107 13.31 -7.02 -1.81
C PHE A 107 14.74 -7.51 -1.65
N GLY A 108 15.08 -8.57 -2.37
CA GLY A 108 16.42 -9.13 -2.41
C GLY A 108 16.71 -9.75 -3.77
N GLN A 109 17.94 -10.21 -3.95
CA GLN A 109 18.39 -10.83 -5.18
C GLN A 109 19.27 -12.04 -4.86
N GLU A 110 19.02 -13.15 -5.55
CA GLU A 110 19.83 -14.37 -5.52
C GLU A 110 20.21 -14.71 -6.96
N GLY A 111 21.51 -14.60 -7.28
CA GLY A 111 21.98 -14.62 -8.68
C GLY A 111 21.33 -13.51 -9.49
N ASP A 112 20.70 -13.87 -10.60
CA ASP A 112 19.99 -12.93 -11.48
C ASP A 112 18.50 -12.76 -11.13
N ARG A 113 18.00 -13.47 -10.10
CA ARG A 113 16.58 -13.47 -9.74
C ARG A 113 16.32 -12.53 -8.56
N ALA A 114 15.65 -11.41 -8.84
CA ALA A 114 15.07 -10.57 -7.80
C ALA A 114 13.81 -11.23 -7.20
N PHE A 115 13.67 -11.16 -5.88
CA PHE A 115 12.54 -11.74 -5.14
C PHE A 115 12.00 -10.76 -4.11
N GLN A 116 10.76 -11.00 -3.69
CA GLN A 116 10.09 -10.30 -2.60
C GLN A 116 9.93 -11.25 -1.41
N ARG A 117 10.24 -10.76 -0.21
CA ARG A 117 10.03 -11.48 1.05
C ARG A 117 9.08 -10.69 1.93
N VAL A 118 7.93 -11.28 2.22
CA VAL A 118 6.94 -10.69 3.11
C VAL A 118 7.18 -11.20 4.53
N ALA A 119 7.52 -10.32 5.46
CA ALA A 119 7.74 -10.65 6.86
C ALA A 119 6.42 -10.81 7.61
N SER A 120 6.43 -11.50 8.76
CA SER A 120 5.31 -11.46 9.71
C SER A 120 5.08 -10.02 10.21
N PRO A 121 3.83 -9.63 10.49
CA PRO A 121 3.56 -8.29 11.02
C PRO A 121 4.22 -8.10 12.38
N THR A 122 4.72 -6.89 12.60
CA THR A 122 5.40 -6.48 13.85
C THR A 122 4.77 -5.17 14.33
N PRO A 123 4.59 -4.97 15.66
CA PRO A 123 4.07 -3.71 16.19
C PRO A 123 4.91 -2.50 15.77
N VAL A 124 4.25 -1.39 15.48
CA VAL A 124 4.88 -0.11 15.13
C VAL A 124 5.11 0.70 16.40
N SER A 125 6.35 1.14 16.61
CA SER A 125 6.71 2.10 17.65
C SER A 125 6.96 3.47 17.05
N ILE A 126 6.33 4.50 17.61
CA ILE A 126 6.45 5.88 17.12
C ILE A 126 7.36 6.66 18.06
N ARG A 127 8.43 7.23 17.50
CA ARG A 127 9.34 8.11 18.23
C ARG A 127 8.83 9.55 18.15
N LEU A 128 8.70 10.19 19.32
CA LEU A 128 8.53 11.64 19.41
C LEU A 128 9.88 12.33 19.21
N ILE A 129 9.88 13.37 18.38
CA ILE A 129 11.04 14.22 18.10
C ILE A 129 10.65 15.61 18.57
N ASP A 130 11.44 16.17 19.49
CA ASP A 130 11.29 17.54 20.01
C ASP A 130 11.97 18.57 19.09
#